data_AF-A0A0F8W566-F1
#
_entry.id   AF-A0A0F8W566-F1
#
_cell.length_a   1.000
_cell.length_b   1.000
_cell.length_c   1.000
_cell.angle_alpha   90.00
_cell.angle_beta   90.00
_cell.angle_gamma   90.00
#
_symmetry.space_group_name_H-M   'P 1'
#
loop_
_entity.id
_entity.type
_entity.pdbx_description
1 polymer ?
#
loop_
_entity_poly.entity_id
_entity_poly.type
_entity_poly.pdbx_seq_one_letter_code
_entity_poly.pdbx_strand_id
1 'polypeptide(L)'
;MRTGHSLDDLISKKAIKFANEMKAVAATADKEEEIRIAVERQLAFIEKEAEITLEGKHEFTVASGRVDSVYDRVIIEYKNPSSPSDRIGPKASSTGSKKVVKQIKKRFYDMRAQYEQPLNTLFGVGFDGNYFVLTLLLNQIHPLR
;
A
#
# COMPACT_ATOMS: atom_id res chain seq x y z
N MET A 1 -16.36 1.76 25.61
CA MET A 1 -15.11 1.02 25.33
C MET A 1 -15.31 0.18 24.07
N ARG A 2 -14.71 0.55 22.93
CA ARG A 2 -14.61 -0.35 21.76
C ARG A 2 -13.39 -1.24 21.99
N THR A 3 -13.62 -2.53 22.17
CA THR A 3 -12.59 -3.54 22.43
C THR A 3 -11.71 -3.73 21.19
N GLY A 4 -10.41 -3.48 21.31
CA GLY A 4 -9.44 -3.64 20.20
C GLY A 4 -9.48 -5.02 19.53
N HIS A 5 -9.84 -6.06 20.30
CA HIS A 5 -10.09 -7.42 19.79
C HIS A 5 -11.13 -7.48 18.65
N SER A 6 -12.16 -6.63 18.66
CA SER A 6 -13.21 -6.66 17.64
C SER A 6 -12.76 -6.15 16.27
N LEU A 7 -11.82 -5.19 16.24
CA LEU A 7 -11.31 -4.65 14.97
C LEU A 7 -10.26 -5.57 14.37
N ASP A 8 -9.33 -6.08 15.19
CA ASP A 8 -8.28 -6.98 14.72
C ASP A 8 -8.87 -8.29 14.16
N ASP A 9 -9.94 -8.82 14.80
CA ASP A 9 -10.67 -9.97 14.29
C ASP A 9 -11.40 -9.67 12.96
N LEU A 10 -11.99 -8.47 12.83
CA LEU A 10 -12.62 -8.02 11.59
C LEU A 10 -11.58 -7.91 10.47
N ILE A 11 -10.46 -7.24 10.73
CA ILE A 11 -9.35 -7.08 9.79
C ILE A 11 -8.82 -8.45 9.38
N SER A 12 -8.58 -9.36 10.32
CA SER A 12 -8.06 -10.70 10.04
C SER A 12 -8.97 -11.50 9.14
N LYS A 13 -10.29 -11.49 9.39
CA LYS A 13 -11.28 -12.16 8.54
C LYS A 13 -11.33 -11.54 7.13
N LYS A 14 -11.27 -10.21 7.05
CA LYS A 14 -11.30 -9.49 5.78
C LYS A 14 -10.02 -9.66 4.98
N ALA A 15 -8.86 -9.76 5.63
CA ALA A 15 -7.58 -9.96 4.98
C ALA A 15 -7.54 -11.27 4.17
N ILE A 16 -8.12 -12.35 4.70
CA ILE A 16 -8.23 -13.64 3.98
C ILE A 16 -9.10 -13.48 2.72
N LYS A 17 -10.28 -12.85 2.87
CA LYS A 17 -11.19 -12.59 1.74
C LYS A 17 -10.54 -11.70 0.69
N PHE A 18 -9.92 -10.60 1.11
CA PHE A 18 -9.16 -9.69 0.27
C PHE A 18 -8.08 -10.44 -0.52
N ALA A 19 -7.25 -11.23 0.15
CA ALA A 19 -6.17 -11.96 -0.50
C ALA A 19 -6.68 -12.95 -1.57
N ASN A 20 -7.77 -13.66 -1.28
CA ASN A 20 -8.38 -14.59 -2.24
C ASN A 20 -8.96 -13.87 -3.46
N GLU A 21 -9.67 -12.77 -3.25
CA GLU A 21 -10.24 -11.97 -4.33
C GLU A 21 -9.16 -11.32 -5.18
N MET A 22 -8.10 -10.77 -4.57
CA MET A 22 -7.00 -10.16 -5.33
C MET A 22 -6.22 -11.18 -6.15
N LYS A 23 -6.01 -12.40 -5.65
CA LYS A 23 -5.42 -13.49 -6.45
C LYS A 23 -6.29 -13.86 -7.64
N ALA A 24 -7.62 -13.91 -7.46
CA ALA A 24 -8.53 -14.20 -8.56
C ALA A 24 -8.51 -13.10 -9.63
N VAL A 25 -8.49 -11.83 -9.23
CA VAL A 25 -8.35 -10.70 -10.16
C VAL A 25 -6.99 -10.74 -10.85
N ALA A 26 -5.90 -10.98 -10.13
CA ALA A 26 -4.55 -11.04 -10.70
C ALA A 26 -4.38 -12.16 -11.73
N ALA A 27 -5.18 -13.23 -11.64
CA ALA A 27 -5.16 -14.32 -12.60
C ALA A 27 -5.75 -13.96 -13.97
N THR A 28 -6.59 -12.93 -14.03
CA THR A 28 -7.26 -12.49 -15.29
C THR A 28 -6.96 -11.03 -15.66
N ALA A 29 -6.21 -10.31 -14.83
CA ALA A 29 -5.92 -8.89 -15.07
C ALA A 29 -4.90 -8.72 -16.19
N ASP A 30 -5.22 -7.88 -17.18
CA ASP A 30 -4.32 -7.53 -18.27
C ASP A 30 -3.66 -6.16 -18.06
N LYS A 31 -4.16 -5.37 -17.09
CA LYS A 31 -3.70 -4.01 -16.82
C LYS A 31 -3.60 -3.73 -15.32
N GLU A 32 -2.68 -2.83 -14.96
CA GLU A 32 -2.52 -2.32 -13.60
C GLU A 32 -3.81 -1.70 -13.05
N GLU A 33 -4.57 -1.02 -13.92
CA GLU A 33 -5.84 -0.36 -13.59
C GLU A 33 -6.90 -1.32 -13.02
N GLU A 34 -6.93 -2.57 -13.49
CA GLU A 34 -7.89 -3.59 -13.02
C GLU A 34 -7.57 -4.02 -11.58
N ILE A 35 -6.27 -4.11 -11.24
CA ILE A 35 -5.82 -4.34 -9.86
C ILE A 35 -6.22 -3.15 -8.98
N ARG A 36 -5.99 -1.92 -9.44
CA ARG A 36 -6.35 -0.70 -8.71
C ARG A 36 -7.83 -0.66 -8.38
N ILE A 37 -8.70 -0.83 -9.38
CA ILE A 37 -10.16 -0.82 -9.22
C ILE A 37 -10.60 -1.91 -8.23
N ALA A 38 -10.03 -3.11 -8.32
CA ALA A 38 -10.37 -4.20 -7.43
C ALA A 38 -9.99 -3.91 -5.97
N VAL A 39 -8.81 -3.33 -5.73
CA VAL A 39 -8.37 -2.93 -4.39
C VAL A 39 -9.25 -1.82 -3.83
N GLU A 40 -9.52 -0.76 -4.61
CA GLU A 40 -10.38 0.35 -4.18
C GLU A 40 -11.77 -0.13 -3.78
N ARG A 41 -12.35 -1.06 -4.54
CA ARG A 41 -13.63 -1.67 -4.20
C ARG A 41 -13.58 -2.42 -2.87
N GLN A 42 -12.50 -3.14 -2.59
CA GLN A 42 -12.35 -3.85 -1.31
C GLN A 42 -12.11 -2.91 -0.14
N LEU A 43 -11.28 -1.88 -0.33
CA LEU A 43 -11.02 -0.88 0.70
C LEU A 43 -12.31 -0.15 1.09
N ALA A 44 -13.17 0.20 0.13
CA ALA A 44 -14.47 0.81 0.41
C ALA A 44 -15.38 -0.06 1.31
N PHE A 45 -15.33 -1.39 1.17
CA PHE A 45 -16.04 -2.29 2.09
C PHE A 45 -15.43 -2.30 3.48
N ILE A 46 -14.10 -2.28 3.59
CA ILE A 46 -13.40 -2.24 4.88
C ILE A 46 -13.67 -0.91 5.59
N GLU A 47 -13.65 0.22 4.88
CA GLU A 47 -14.01 1.54 5.42
C GLU A 47 -15.38 1.54 6.08
N LYS A 48 -16.39 1.06 5.33
CA LYS A 48 -17.76 1.00 5.79
C LYS A 48 -17.92 0.12 7.03
N GLU A 49 -17.27 -1.03 7.06
CA GLU A 49 -17.44 -2.00 8.15
C GLU A 49 -16.58 -1.69 9.38
N ALA A 50 -15.41 -1.08 9.19
CA ALA A 50 -14.51 -0.68 10.29
C ALA A 50 -14.79 0.74 10.81
N GLU A 51 -15.73 1.47 10.18
CA GLU A 51 -16.02 2.88 10.47
C GLU A 51 -14.75 3.76 10.41
N ILE A 52 -13.87 3.48 9.45
CA ILE A 52 -12.66 4.28 9.18
C ILE A 52 -12.84 5.07 7.89
N THR A 53 -12.14 6.19 7.78
CA THR A 53 -12.08 7.01 6.57
C THR A 53 -10.70 6.87 5.93
N LEU A 54 -10.67 6.43 4.68
CA LEU A 54 -9.50 6.43 3.81
C LEU A 54 -9.73 7.51 2.75
N GLU A 55 -8.94 8.58 2.80
CA GLU A 55 -9.00 9.61 1.76
C GLU A 55 -8.17 9.15 0.56
N GLY A 56 -8.84 8.60 -0.46
CA GLY A 56 -8.24 8.40 -1.76
C GLY A 56 -8.06 9.73 -2.49
N LYS A 57 -6.82 10.19 -2.68
CA LYS A 57 -6.50 11.22 -3.68
C LYS A 57 -5.84 10.53 -4.86
N HIS A 58 -6.12 10.98 -6.08
CA HIS A 58 -5.57 10.34 -7.30
C HIS A 58 -4.08 10.01 -7.13
N GLU A 59 -3.72 8.74 -7.39
CA GLU A 59 -2.40 8.11 -7.23
C GLU A 59 -1.96 7.70 -5.80
N PHE A 60 -2.74 7.90 -4.73
CA PHE A 60 -2.41 7.38 -3.38
C PHE A 60 -3.60 7.32 -2.39
N THR A 61 -3.64 6.29 -1.52
CA THR A 61 -4.65 6.17 -0.45
C THR A 61 -4.09 6.70 0.88
N VAL A 62 -4.56 7.86 1.35
CA VAL A 62 -4.20 8.36 2.69
C VAL A 62 -5.11 7.70 3.72
N ALA A 63 -4.56 6.80 4.53
CA ALA A 63 -5.20 6.35 5.75
C ALA A 63 -4.82 7.30 6.89
N SER A 64 -5.65 8.30 7.20
CA SER A 64 -5.49 9.15 8.38
C SER A 64 -6.59 8.79 9.39
N GLY A 65 -6.25 8.30 10.58
CA GLY A 65 -7.32 7.92 11.50
C GLY A 65 -6.96 7.37 12.89
N ARG A 66 -5.68 7.21 13.25
CA ARG A 66 -5.32 6.89 14.64
C ARG A 66 -4.28 7.88 15.14
N VAL A 67 -4.59 8.53 16.26
CA VAL A 67 -3.68 9.45 16.96
C VAL A 67 -2.35 8.77 17.33
N ASP A 68 -2.34 7.43 17.42
CA ASP A 68 -1.16 6.60 17.74
C ASP A 68 -0.53 5.89 16.53
N SER A 69 -0.82 6.27 15.28
CA SER A 69 -0.16 5.65 14.11
C SER A 69 1.22 6.26 13.83
N VAL A 70 2.24 5.40 13.65
CA VAL A 70 3.61 5.81 13.26
C VAL A 70 3.66 6.44 11.86
N TYR A 71 2.67 6.13 11.00
CA TYR A 71 2.61 6.60 9.63
C TYR A 71 1.38 7.47 9.39
N ASP A 72 1.60 8.65 8.83
CA ASP A 72 0.55 9.62 8.51
C ASP A 72 -0.07 9.36 7.14
N ARG A 73 0.69 8.74 6.23
CA ARG A 73 0.27 8.48 4.85
C ARG A 73 0.77 7.15 4.33
N VAL A 74 -0.10 6.45 3.62
CA VAL A 74 0.22 5.25 2.85
C VAL A 74 0.24 5.62 1.37
N ILE A 75 1.26 5.16 0.65
CA ILE A 75 1.36 5.28 -0.81
C ILE A 75 1.28 3.88 -1.37
N ILE A 76 0.32 3.64 -2.25
CA ILE A 76 0.13 2.36 -2.91
C ILE A 76 0.46 2.54 -4.39
N GLU A 77 1.42 1.77 -4.88
CA GLU A 77 1.80 1.69 -6.29
C GLU A 77 1.38 0.33 -6.83
N TYR A 78 0.37 0.32 -7.69
CA TYR A 78 -0.10 -0.91 -8.32
C TYR A 78 0.84 -1.34 -9.44
N LYS A 79 0.82 -2.61 -9.83
CA LYS A 79 1.56 -3.15 -10.96
C LYS A 79 0.70 -4.15 -11.73
N ASN A 80 0.97 -4.30 -13.02
CA ASN A 80 0.32 -5.29 -13.88
C ASN A 80 0.95 -6.69 -13.66
N PRO A 81 0.22 -7.69 -13.12
CA PRO A 81 0.76 -9.04 -12.90
C PRO A 81 1.07 -9.80 -14.20
N SER A 82 0.43 -9.42 -15.30
CA SER A 82 0.58 -10.06 -16.62
C SER A 82 1.74 -9.47 -17.45
N SER A 83 2.28 -8.33 -17.04
CA SER A 83 3.44 -7.69 -17.69
C SER A 83 4.76 -8.27 -17.16
N PRO A 84 5.59 -8.93 -17.99
CA PRO A 84 6.87 -9.50 -17.53
C PRO A 84 7.85 -8.47 -16.96
N SER A 85 7.77 -7.22 -17.41
CA SER A 85 8.62 -6.11 -16.95
C SER A 85 8.11 -5.43 -15.68
N ASP A 86 6.82 -5.55 -15.36
CA ASP A 86 6.19 -4.84 -14.24
C ASP A 86 5.79 -5.75 -13.09
N ARG A 87 5.43 -7.01 -13.36
CA ARG A 87 4.98 -7.97 -12.36
C ARG A 87 5.96 -8.07 -11.20
N ILE A 88 5.43 -8.03 -9.99
CA ILE A 88 6.22 -8.16 -8.77
C ILE A 88 6.65 -9.62 -8.65
N GLY A 89 7.91 -9.82 -8.26
CA GLY A 89 8.47 -11.15 -8.10
C GLY A 89 8.62 -11.51 -6.62
N PRO A 90 8.80 -12.82 -6.32
CA PRO A 90 8.92 -13.33 -4.95
C PRO A 90 10.17 -12.86 -4.21
N LYS A 91 11.12 -12.19 -4.89
CA LYS A 91 12.35 -11.68 -4.31
C LYS A 91 12.42 -10.17 -4.47
N ALA A 92 13.00 -9.48 -3.49
CA ALA A 92 13.28 -8.05 -3.58
C ALA A 92 14.20 -7.70 -4.79
N SER A 93 15.00 -8.66 -5.25
CA SER A 93 15.89 -8.48 -6.39
C SER A 93 15.21 -8.61 -7.77
N SER A 94 13.95 -9.07 -7.82
CA SER A 94 13.17 -9.19 -9.06
C SER A 94 12.97 -7.83 -9.75
N THR A 95 12.93 -7.83 -11.08
CA THR A 95 12.86 -6.60 -11.88
C THR A 95 11.67 -5.72 -11.51
N GLY A 96 10.45 -6.26 -11.50
CA GLY A 96 9.25 -5.51 -11.10
C GLY A 96 9.31 -5.03 -9.65
N SER A 97 9.83 -5.86 -8.73
CA SER A 97 10.02 -5.48 -7.32
C SER A 97 10.99 -4.31 -7.15
N LYS A 98 12.10 -4.26 -7.89
CA LYS A 98 13.02 -3.11 -7.89
C LYS A 98 12.36 -1.87 -8.49
N LYS A 99 11.60 -2.05 -9.57
CA LYS A 99 10.92 -0.96 -10.28
C LYS A 99 9.88 -0.28 -9.38
N VAL A 100 9.02 -1.06 -8.73
CA VAL A 100 7.98 -0.53 -7.84
C VAL A 100 8.58 0.18 -6.62
N VAL A 101 9.64 -0.37 -6.01
CA VAL A 101 10.36 0.29 -4.91
C VAL A 101 10.95 1.64 -5.35
N LYS A 102 11.52 1.71 -6.56
CA LYS A 102 12.06 2.97 -7.11
C LYS A 102 10.95 4.02 -7.29
N GLN A 103 9.79 3.61 -7.81
CA GLN A 103 8.65 4.52 -7.98
C GLN A 103 8.12 5.04 -6.64
N ILE A 104 7.94 4.15 -5.65
CA ILE A 104 7.51 4.54 -4.31
C ILE A 104 8.50 5.51 -3.66
N LYS A 105 9.80 5.22 -3.72
CA LYS A 105 10.83 6.13 -3.20
C LYS A 105 10.77 7.50 -3.88
N LYS A 106 10.55 7.55 -5.20
CA LYS A 106 10.36 8.82 -5.91
C LYS A 106 9.17 9.58 -5.33
N ARG A 107 8.01 8.92 -5.16
CA ARG A 107 6.82 9.53 -4.56
C ARG A 107 7.06 10.03 -3.15
N PHE A 108 7.86 9.32 -2.34
CA PHE A 108 8.24 9.80 -1.01
C PHE A 108 9.00 11.14 -1.06
N TYR A 109 9.98 11.26 -1.95
CA TYR A 109 10.72 12.52 -2.12
C TYR A 109 9.85 13.63 -2.72
N ASP A 110 8.95 13.29 -3.66
CA ASP A 110 7.97 14.24 -4.20
C ASP A 110 7.07 14.79 -3.08
N MET A 111 6.58 13.94 -2.17
CA MET A 111 5.76 14.34 -1.02
C MET A 111 6.53 15.25 -0.05
N ARG A 112 7.79 14.93 0.25
CA ARG A 112 8.64 15.80 1.07
C ARG A 112 8.83 17.17 0.42
N ALA A 113 9.05 17.22 -0.89
CA ALA A 113 9.29 18.46 -1.62
C ALA A 113 8.03 19.33 -1.76
N GLN A 114 6.85 18.71 -1.97
CA GLN A 114 5.60 19.43 -2.24
C GLN A 114 4.82 19.78 -0.98
N TYR A 115 4.90 18.94 0.07
CA TYR A 115 4.05 19.05 1.26
C TYR A 115 4.83 19.04 2.57
N GLU A 116 6.18 19.13 2.51
CA GLU A 116 7.07 19.07 3.68
C GLU A 116 6.88 17.81 4.54
N GLN A 117 6.31 16.75 3.97
CA GLN A 117 6.00 15.52 4.70
C GLN A 117 7.30 14.83 5.17
N PRO A 118 7.45 14.52 6.46
CA PRO A 118 8.62 13.80 6.96
C PRO A 118 8.70 12.38 6.38
N LEU A 119 9.84 11.99 5.80
CA LEU A 119 9.96 10.71 5.10
C LEU A 119 9.71 9.49 5.99
N ASN A 120 10.02 9.58 7.28
CA ASN A 120 9.81 8.53 8.26
C ASN A 120 8.33 8.33 8.66
N THR A 121 7.44 9.23 8.24
CA THR A 121 5.98 9.11 8.43
C THR A 121 5.29 8.51 7.20
N LEU A 122 6.04 8.20 6.14
CA LEU A 122 5.51 7.62 4.91
C LEU A 122 5.68 6.10 4.89
N PHE A 123 4.60 5.41 4.51
CA PHE A 123 4.58 3.97 4.31
C PHE A 123 4.24 3.65 2.86
N GLY A 124 5.01 2.75 2.23
CA GLY A 124 4.87 2.45 0.80
C GLY A 124 4.53 0.99 0.55
N VAL A 125 3.55 0.73 -0.31
CA VAL A 125 3.12 -0.61 -0.71
C VAL A 125 3.15 -0.72 -2.23
N GLY A 126 4.00 -1.59 -2.75
CA GLY A 126 3.89 -2.06 -4.13
C GLY A 126 2.95 -3.26 -4.18
N PHE A 127 2.01 -3.34 -5.12
CA PHE A 127 1.05 -4.45 -5.17
C PHE A 127 0.65 -4.83 -6.61
N ASP A 128 0.63 -6.12 -6.94
CA ASP A 128 0.15 -6.62 -8.24
C ASP A 128 -0.98 -7.65 -8.14
N GLY A 129 -1.52 -7.86 -6.94
CA GLY A 129 -2.53 -8.89 -6.65
C GLY A 129 -1.96 -10.26 -6.25
N ASN A 130 -0.73 -10.59 -6.66
CA ASN A 130 -0.04 -11.82 -6.28
C ASN A 130 0.97 -11.60 -5.15
N TYR A 131 1.71 -10.50 -5.23
CA TYR A 131 2.75 -10.12 -4.30
C TYR A 131 2.57 -8.67 -3.85
N PHE A 132 3.05 -8.38 -2.64
CA PHE A 132 3.25 -7.02 -2.17
C PHE A 132 4.70 -6.79 -1.76
N VAL A 133 5.15 -5.54 -1.88
CA VAL A 133 6.46 -5.09 -1.40
C VAL A 133 6.26 -3.90 -0.48
N LEU A 134 6.78 -3.99 0.74
CA LEU A 134 6.76 -2.89 1.69
C LEU A 134 8.03 -2.05 1.54
N THR A 135 7.87 -0.73 1.46
CA THR A 135 8.97 0.22 1.35
C THR A 135 8.88 1.24 2.48
N LEU A 136 9.96 1.33 3.25
CA LEU A 136 10.13 2.26 4.37
C LEU A 136 11.43 3.04 4.17
N LEU A 137 11.45 4.30 4.61
CA LEU A 137 12.70 5.05 4.75
C LEU A 137 12.98 5.24 6.24
N LEU A 138 13.96 4.50 6.74
CA LEU A 138 14.53 4.73 8.05
C LEU A 138 15.54 5.88 7.96
N ASN A 139 15.47 6.84 8.88
CA ASN A 139 16.51 7.85 8.98
C ASN A 139 17.86 7.17 9.26
N GLN A 140 18.87 7.49 8.45
CA GLN A 140 20.26 7.32 8.87
C GLN A 140 20.48 8.36 9.97
N ILE A 141 20.69 7.92 11.21
CA ILE A 141 21.21 8.80 12.25
C ILE A 141 22.57 9.28 11.72
N HIS A 142 22.68 10.53 11.29
CA HIS A 142 23.99 11.10 11.06
C HIS A 142 24.65 11.25 12.42
N PRO A 143 25.76 10.56 12.72
CA PRO A 143 26.52 10.87 13.92
C PRO A 143 26.94 12.34 13.80
N LEU A 144 26.63 13.11 14.85
CA LEU A 144 27.18 14.46 15.00
C LEU A 144 28.70 14.34 14.89
N ARG A 145 29.28 15.04 13.92
CA ARG A 145 30.73 15.23 13.83
C ARG A 145 31.17 16.28 14.84
#